data_AF-A0A7V6DCN7-F1
#
_entry.id   AF-A0A7V6DCN7-F1
#
_cell.length_a   1.000
_cell.length_b   1.000
_cell.length_c   1.000
_cell.angle_alpha   90.00
_cell.angle_beta   90.00
_cell.angle_gamma   90.00
#
_symmetry.space_group_name_H-M   'P 1'
#
loop_
_entity.id
_entity.type
_entity.pdbx_description
1 polymer ?
#
loop_
_entity_poly.entity_id
_entity_poly.type
_entity_poly.pdbx_seq_one_letter_code
_entity_poly.pdbx_strand_id
1 'polypeptide(L)'
;MNWQRGAVVLMATVILVTLAWAQLSPETQRCMNHMKQAIRAVQMYMQDYDEMFPPATNPTKLLEAIGPYLKDNKTALTCPATGKSYRTNPHISWRAKSNYPNLGEVVVLYDSVPHKDKRYVVGFADGTVKAVTEKELAAIKQKARLK
;
A
#
# COMPACT_ATOMS: atom_id res chain seq x y z
N MET A 1 38.25 -50.59 36.38
CA MET A 1 36.83 -50.60 36.00
C MET A 1 36.39 -49.14 35.91
N ASN A 2 36.63 -48.52 34.76
CA ASN A 2 35.70 -48.39 33.62
C ASN A 2 34.83 -47.13 33.76
N TRP A 3 35.18 -46.07 33.01
CA TRP A 3 34.37 -45.46 31.93
C TRP A 3 33.85 -44.10 32.45
N GLN A 4 33.83 -42.97 31.74
CA GLN A 4 34.13 -42.66 30.35
C GLN A 4 34.40 -41.15 30.22
N ARG A 5 35.34 -40.81 29.32
CA ARG A 5 35.40 -39.52 28.62
C ARG A 5 34.19 -39.45 27.66
N GLY A 6 33.50 -38.31 27.56
CA GLY A 6 32.69 -38.05 26.36
C GLY A 6 31.49 -37.12 26.51
N ALA A 7 31.59 -35.99 25.81
CA ALA A 7 30.51 -35.32 25.06
C ALA A 7 29.41 -34.63 25.92
N VAL A 8 28.83 -33.49 25.55
CA VAL A 8 28.47 -33.00 24.21
C VAL A 8 28.51 -31.46 24.27
N VAL A 9 29.50 -30.86 23.60
CA VAL A 9 29.31 -29.57 22.92
C VAL A 9 28.12 -29.79 21.97
N LEU A 10 27.10 -28.93 21.98
CA LEU A 10 26.09 -28.67 20.93
C LEU A 10 24.71 -28.38 21.55
N MET A 11 24.52 -27.20 22.15
CA MET A 11 23.18 -26.63 22.40
C MET A 11 23.19 -25.14 22.03
N ALA A 12 23.62 -24.81 20.80
CA ALA A 12 23.58 -23.44 20.29
C ALA A 12 23.01 -23.33 18.86
N THR A 13 22.46 -24.41 18.29
CA THR A 13 22.13 -24.48 16.85
C THR A 13 20.63 -24.47 16.52
N VAL A 14 19.70 -24.37 17.48
CA VAL A 14 18.25 -24.60 17.22
C VAL A 14 17.35 -23.37 17.45
N ILE A 15 17.86 -22.13 17.37
CA ILE A 15 17.00 -20.92 17.50
C ILE A 15 16.77 -20.19 16.15
N LEU A 16 17.27 -20.68 15.02
CA LEU A 16 17.32 -19.87 13.79
C LEU A 16 16.18 -20.04 12.75
N VAL A 17 15.13 -20.84 12.98
CA VAL A 17 14.31 -21.32 11.83
C VAL A 17 12.84 -20.86 11.73
N THR A 18 12.24 -20.07 12.65
CA THR A 18 10.77 -19.84 12.58
C THR A 18 10.27 -18.44 12.23
N LEU A 19 11.13 -17.49 11.87
CA LEU A 19 10.67 -16.13 11.49
C LEU A 19 10.97 -15.79 10.03
N ALA A 20 10.77 -16.72 9.11
CA ALA A 20 10.61 -16.39 7.69
C ALA A 20 9.20 -15.80 7.44
N TRP A 21 8.81 -14.77 8.19
CA TRP A 21 7.73 -13.89 7.75
C TRP A 21 8.27 -13.21 6.50
N ALA A 22 7.75 -13.60 5.33
CA ALA A 22 8.23 -13.15 4.03
C ALA A 22 8.35 -11.62 3.99
N GLN A 23 9.57 -11.11 4.22
CA GLN A 23 9.81 -9.69 4.30
C GLN A 23 9.41 -9.06 2.97
N LEU A 24 8.70 -7.94 3.04
CA LEU A 24 8.39 -7.17 1.85
C LEU A 24 9.70 -6.76 1.19
N SER A 25 9.79 -6.89 -0.13
CA SER A 25 10.98 -6.45 -0.84
C SER A 25 11.25 -4.96 -0.56
N PRO A 26 12.51 -4.50 -0.56
CA PRO A 26 12.82 -3.07 -0.38
C PRO A 26 12.09 -2.18 -1.40
N GLU A 27 11.86 -2.70 -2.61
CA GLU A 27 11.08 -2.05 -3.67
C GLU A 27 9.62 -1.86 -3.26
N THR A 28 8.97 -2.92 -2.75
CA THR A 28 7.60 -2.83 -2.20
C THR A 28 7.51 -1.85 -1.05
N GLN A 29 8.45 -1.89 -0.11
CA GLN A 29 8.48 -0.94 1.02
C GLN A 29 8.63 0.51 0.55
N ARG A 30 9.51 0.77 -0.44
CA ARG A 30 9.68 2.10 -1.02
C ARG A 30 8.39 2.59 -1.69
N CYS A 31 7.73 1.74 -2.47
CA CYS A 31 6.48 2.10 -3.13
C CYS A 31 5.33 2.30 -2.13
N MET A 32 5.28 1.52 -1.04
CA MET A 32 4.33 1.76 0.06
C MET A 32 4.54 3.11 0.74
N ASN A 33 5.78 3.46 1.07
CA ASN A 33 6.09 4.74 1.71
C ASN A 33 5.75 5.92 0.81
N HIS A 34 5.99 5.78 -0.50
CA HIS A 34 5.62 6.77 -1.48
C HIS A 34 4.09 6.91 -1.61
N MET A 35 3.35 5.79 -1.71
CA MET A 35 1.88 5.81 -1.74
C MET A 35 1.28 6.40 -0.46
N LYS A 36 1.87 6.16 0.72
CA LYS A 36 1.42 6.78 1.98
C LYS A 36 1.46 8.30 1.92
N GLN A 37 2.43 8.90 1.24
CA GLN A 37 2.50 10.35 1.06
C GLN A 37 1.34 10.85 0.21
N ALA A 38 1.03 10.17 -0.89
CA ALA A 38 -0.11 10.49 -1.74
C ALA A 38 -1.46 10.33 -1.01
N ILE A 39 -1.63 9.24 -0.25
CA ILE A 39 -2.85 9.02 0.55
C ILE A 39 -2.99 10.10 1.64
N ARG A 40 -1.91 10.50 2.29
CA ARG A 40 -1.93 11.59 3.26
C ARG A 40 -2.36 12.91 2.60
N ALA A 41 -1.88 13.21 1.40
CA ALA A 41 -2.31 14.38 0.64
C ALA A 41 -3.81 14.33 0.30
N VAL A 42 -4.36 13.15 0.00
CA VAL A 42 -5.82 12.96 -0.15
C VAL A 42 -6.56 13.23 1.16
N GLN A 43 -6.03 12.79 2.30
CA GLN A 43 -6.63 13.08 3.60
C GLN A 43 -6.61 14.57 3.95
N MET A 44 -5.53 15.27 3.62
CA MET A 44 -5.44 16.73 3.78
C MET A 44 -6.45 17.44 2.88
N TYR A 45 -6.58 17.03 1.62
CA TYR A 45 -7.63 17.56 0.73
C TYR A 45 -9.03 17.39 1.35
N MET A 46 -9.36 16.20 1.84
CA MET A 46 -10.67 15.95 2.46
C MET A 46 -10.91 16.84 3.69
N GLN A 47 -9.86 17.14 4.47
CA GLN A 47 -9.98 18.04 5.62
C GLN A 47 -10.33 19.48 5.21
N ASP A 48 -9.79 19.95 4.09
CA ASP A 48 -10.00 21.31 3.60
C ASP A 48 -11.28 21.47 2.73
N TYR A 49 -11.83 20.36 2.24
CA TYR A 49 -12.98 20.33 1.32
C TYR A 49 -14.19 19.58 1.91
N ASP A 50 -14.64 19.96 3.11
CA ASP A 50 -15.90 19.46 3.73
C ASP A 50 -16.02 17.92 3.76
N GLU A 51 -14.91 17.23 4.02
CA GLU A 51 -14.83 15.77 4.00
C GLU A 51 -15.21 15.12 2.65
N MET A 52 -15.02 15.82 1.54
CA MET A 52 -15.26 15.32 0.19
C MET A 52 -14.01 14.72 -0.43
N PHE A 53 -14.13 13.53 -1.01
CA PHE A 53 -13.04 12.93 -1.77
C PHE A 53 -12.72 13.75 -3.03
N PRO A 54 -11.42 13.91 -3.37
CA PRO A 54 -10.98 14.63 -4.55
C PRO A 54 -11.44 13.93 -5.84
N PRO A 55 -11.41 14.63 -6.99
CA PRO A 55 -11.64 14.01 -8.28
C PRO A 55 -10.59 12.93 -8.56
N ALA A 56 -11.01 11.66 -8.54
CA ALA A 56 -10.15 10.48 -8.70
C ALA A 56 -10.45 9.71 -10.00
N THR A 57 -11.04 10.38 -10.99
CA THR A 57 -11.40 9.78 -12.29
C THR A 57 -10.19 9.27 -13.06
N ASN A 58 -9.04 9.93 -12.91
CA ASN A 58 -7.75 9.51 -13.42
C ASN A 58 -6.62 10.10 -12.55
N PRO A 59 -5.38 9.60 -12.68
CA PRO A 59 -4.24 10.08 -11.88
C PRO A 59 -3.97 11.57 -12.07
N THR A 60 -4.10 12.12 -13.29
CA THR A 60 -3.86 13.54 -13.55
C THR A 60 -4.82 14.44 -12.77
N LYS A 61 -6.12 14.13 -12.81
CA LYS A 61 -7.14 14.89 -12.08
C LYS A 61 -6.97 14.81 -10.57
N LEU A 62 -6.58 13.63 -10.08
CA LEU A 62 -6.29 13.47 -8.67
C LEU A 62 -5.08 14.32 -8.27
N LEU A 63 -4.00 14.29 -9.07
CA LEU A 63 -2.79 15.05 -8.81
C LEU A 63 -3.03 16.57 -8.86
N GLU A 64 -3.84 17.07 -9.79
CA GLU A 64 -4.26 18.47 -9.84
C GLU A 64 -4.92 18.90 -8.53
N ALA A 65 -5.77 18.04 -7.95
CA ALA A 65 -6.48 18.34 -6.70
C ALA A 65 -5.57 18.25 -5.46
N ILE A 66 -4.72 17.23 -5.36
CA ILE A 66 -3.89 17.00 -4.16
C ILE A 66 -2.51 17.66 -4.22
N GLY A 67 -2.14 18.22 -5.37
CA GLY A 67 -0.85 18.87 -5.63
C GLY A 67 -0.42 19.91 -4.59
N PRO A 68 -1.32 20.76 -4.05
CA PRO A 68 -0.96 21.71 -2.98
C PRO A 68 -0.47 21.05 -1.69
N TYR A 69 -0.79 19.78 -1.44
CA TYR A 69 -0.43 19.04 -0.23
C TYR A 69 0.81 18.17 -0.39
N LEU A 70 1.40 18.17 -1.58
CA LEU A 70 2.56 17.36 -1.94
C LEU A 70 3.80 18.24 -2.01
N LYS A 71 4.95 17.69 -1.61
CA LYS A 71 6.25 18.37 -1.74
C LYS A 71 6.80 18.29 -3.16
N ASP A 72 6.57 17.17 -3.84
CA ASP A 72 6.88 16.98 -5.25
C ASP A 72 5.65 16.41 -5.97
N ASN A 73 5.13 17.15 -6.94
CA ASN A 73 3.91 16.79 -7.63
C ASN A 73 4.18 15.94 -8.87
N LYS A 74 5.39 16.00 -9.44
CA LYS A 74 5.66 15.37 -10.74
C LYS A 74 5.62 13.85 -10.66
N THR A 75 6.05 13.30 -9.52
CA THR A 75 6.22 11.86 -9.34
C THR A 75 5.31 11.25 -8.28
N ALA A 76 4.54 12.06 -7.54
CA ALA A 76 3.74 11.62 -6.38
C ALA A 76 2.76 10.47 -6.66
N LEU A 77 2.25 10.34 -7.89
CA LEU A 77 1.34 9.26 -8.27
C LEU A 77 2.00 8.17 -9.13
N THR A 78 3.33 8.06 -9.06
CA THR A 78 4.12 7.04 -9.76
C THR A 78 4.81 6.14 -8.76
N CYS A 79 4.67 4.82 -8.91
CA CYS A 79 5.39 3.89 -8.06
C CYS A 79 6.90 3.96 -8.35
N PRO A 80 7.75 4.25 -7.35
CA PRO A 80 9.19 4.38 -7.54
C PRO A 80 9.89 3.04 -7.86
N ALA A 81 9.23 1.90 -7.59
CA ALA A 81 9.76 0.58 -7.91
C ALA A 81 9.56 0.19 -9.38
N THR A 82 8.39 0.51 -9.94
CA THR A 82 7.99 0.05 -11.29
C THR A 82 8.04 1.16 -12.33
N GLY A 83 8.12 2.42 -11.91
CA GLY A 83 8.00 3.58 -12.78
C GLY A 83 6.63 3.74 -13.41
N LYS A 84 5.62 2.96 -12.98
CA LYS A 84 4.25 3.04 -13.48
C LYS A 84 3.39 3.90 -12.57
N SER A 85 2.48 4.66 -13.17
CA SER A 85 1.49 5.42 -12.41
C SER A 85 0.56 4.49 -11.63
N TYR A 86 0.21 4.90 -10.42
CA TYR A 86 -0.86 4.27 -9.66
C TYR A 86 -2.18 4.42 -10.40
N ARG A 87 -3.05 3.43 -10.29
CA ARG A 87 -4.45 3.53 -10.70
C ARG A 87 -5.26 4.17 -9.59
N THR A 88 -6.26 4.93 -9.99
CA THR A 88 -7.20 5.58 -9.08
C THR A 88 -8.52 4.83 -9.03
N ASN A 89 -9.29 5.06 -7.98
CA ASN A 89 -10.69 4.64 -7.89
C ASN A 89 -11.61 5.78 -8.37
N PRO A 90 -12.22 5.70 -9.56
CA PRO A 90 -13.11 6.76 -10.05
C PRO A 90 -14.40 6.89 -9.22
N HIS A 91 -14.85 5.82 -8.55
CA HIS A 91 -16.15 5.78 -7.86
C HIS A 91 -16.23 6.65 -6.61
N ILE A 92 -15.07 7.02 -6.03
CA ILE A 92 -15.00 7.88 -4.86
C ILE A 92 -15.04 9.37 -5.22
N SER A 93 -14.88 9.74 -6.49
CA SER A 93 -14.80 11.15 -6.91
C SER A 93 -16.03 11.94 -6.44
N TRP A 94 -15.81 13.05 -5.73
CA TRP A 94 -16.87 13.91 -5.21
C TRP A 94 -17.89 13.20 -4.32
N ARG A 95 -17.48 12.13 -3.64
CA ARG A 95 -18.30 11.48 -2.62
C ARG A 95 -17.91 12.01 -1.26
N ALA A 96 -18.90 12.23 -0.40
CA ALA A 96 -18.65 12.55 0.99
C ALA A 96 -18.05 11.33 1.70
N LYS A 97 -17.09 11.56 2.59
CA LYS A 97 -16.51 10.56 3.49
C LYS A 97 -17.61 9.83 4.29
N SER A 98 -18.67 10.54 4.67
CA SER A 98 -19.83 10.00 5.39
C SER A 98 -20.62 8.92 4.62
N ASN A 99 -20.48 8.84 3.29
CA ASN A 99 -21.07 7.76 2.49
C ASN A 99 -20.38 6.41 2.72
N TYR A 100 -19.24 6.39 3.42
CA TYR A 100 -18.43 5.21 3.63
C TYR A 100 -18.29 4.92 5.13
N PRO A 101 -19.01 3.91 5.65
CA PRO A 101 -18.95 3.57 7.07
C PRO A 101 -17.57 3.03 7.49
N ASN A 102 -16.79 2.50 6.56
CA ASN A 102 -15.45 1.97 6.82
C ASN A 102 -14.44 2.44 5.76
N LEU A 103 -13.63 3.45 6.12
CA LEU A 103 -12.62 4.02 5.23
C LEU A 103 -11.43 3.09 4.96
N GLY A 104 -11.18 2.10 5.82
CA GLY A 104 -10.15 1.09 5.62
C GLY A 104 -10.48 0.06 4.53
N GLU A 105 -11.68 0.13 3.96
CA GLU A 105 -12.10 -0.66 2.80
C GLU A 105 -12.24 0.17 1.52
N VAL A 106 -12.15 1.50 1.63
CA VAL A 106 -12.26 2.41 0.49
C VAL A 106 -10.91 2.55 -0.18
N VAL A 107 -10.74 1.88 -1.32
CA VAL A 107 -9.52 2.00 -2.13
C VAL A 107 -9.47 3.37 -2.77
N VAL A 108 -8.32 4.04 -2.66
CA VAL A 108 -8.05 5.33 -3.31
C VAL A 108 -7.05 5.14 -4.45
N LEU A 109 -5.94 4.45 -4.17
CA LEU A 109 -4.85 4.18 -5.09
C LEU A 109 -4.44 2.71 -5.05
N TYR A 110 -3.97 2.19 -6.18
CA TYR A 110 -3.36 0.85 -6.24
C TYR A 110 -2.36 0.75 -7.39
N ASP A 111 -1.42 -0.20 -7.28
CA ASP A 111 -0.44 -0.43 -8.34
C ASP A 111 -1.06 -0.94 -9.63
N SER A 112 -0.54 -0.44 -10.75
CA SER A 112 -0.91 -0.91 -12.09
C SER A 112 -0.30 -2.26 -12.45
N VAL A 113 0.88 -2.57 -11.89
CA VAL A 113 1.69 -3.75 -12.23
C VAL A 113 2.31 -4.32 -10.94
N PRO A 114 2.56 -5.63 -10.86
CA PRO A 114 3.17 -6.21 -9.68
C PRO A 114 4.64 -5.80 -9.58
N HIS A 115 5.14 -5.76 -8.35
CA HIS A 115 6.56 -5.65 -8.06
C HIS A 115 7.30 -6.97 -8.35
N LYS A 116 8.64 -6.96 -8.24
CA LYS A 116 9.46 -8.17 -8.45
C LYS A 116 9.09 -9.32 -7.52
N ASP A 117 8.58 -9.02 -6.32
CA ASP A 117 8.09 -10.01 -5.35
C ASP A 117 6.63 -10.46 -5.63
N LYS A 118 6.07 -10.11 -6.79
CA LYS A 118 4.70 -10.43 -7.23
C LYS A 118 3.61 -9.84 -6.33
N ARG A 119 3.93 -8.81 -5.55
CA ARG A 119 2.96 -8.06 -4.74
C ARG A 119 2.57 -6.75 -5.42
N TYR A 120 1.40 -6.27 -5.04
CA TYR A 120 0.86 -4.96 -5.39
C TYR A 120 0.70 -4.14 -4.12
N VAL A 121 0.78 -2.83 -4.23
CA VAL A 121 0.47 -1.91 -3.13
C VAL A 121 -0.89 -1.28 -3.36
N VAL A 122 -1.68 -1.22 -2.30
CA VAL A 122 -3.03 -0.63 -2.28
C VAL A 122 -3.11 0.36 -1.13
N GLY A 123 -3.59 1.56 -1.41
CA GLY A 123 -3.81 2.64 -0.46
C GLY A 123 -5.29 2.88 -0.22
N PHE A 124 -5.67 2.95 1.05
CA PHE A 124 -7.05 3.10 1.51
C PHE A 124 -7.28 4.50 2.09
N ALA A 125 -8.55 4.92 2.15
CA ALA A 125 -8.93 6.25 2.59
C ALA A 125 -8.64 6.53 4.08
N ASP A 126 -8.52 5.49 4.90
CA ASP A 126 -8.11 5.61 6.31
C ASP A 126 -6.63 5.94 6.51
N GLY A 127 -5.82 5.99 5.44
CA GLY A 127 -4.38 6.24 5.52
C GLY A 127 -3.54 4.98 5.47
N THR A 128 -4.16 3.80 5.53
CA THR A 128 -3.43 2.54 5.48
C THR A 128 -2.99 2.23 4.06
N VAL A 129 -1.82 1.62 3.97
CA VAL A 129 -1.25 1.14 2.71
C VAL A 129 -0.81 -0.30 2.93
N LYS A 130 -1.32 -1.22 2.12
CA LYS A 130 -1.09 -2.66 2.25
C LYS A 130 -0.43 -3.20 1.00
N ALA A 131 0.54 -4.09 1.19
CA ALA A 131 1.03 -4.93 0.12
C ALA A 131 0.20 -6.22 0.05
N VAL A 132 -0.29 -6.55 -1.13
CA VAL A 132 -1.24 -7.62 -1.37
C VAL A 132 -0.79 -8.49 -2.54
N THR A 133 -1.22 -9.74 -2.54
CA THR A 133 -1.08 -10.67 -3.65
C THR A 133 -2.07 -10.34 -4.77
N GLU A 134 -1.86 -10.91 -5.95
CA GLU A 134 -2.79 -10.76 -7.09
C GLU A 134 -4.22 -11.20 -6.75
N LYS A 135 -4.37 -12.32 -6.02
CA LYS A 135 -5.68 -12.84 -5.59
C LYS A 135 -6.39 -11.86 -4.65
N GLU A 136 -5.67 -11.29 -3.70
CA GLU A 136 -6.21 -10.30 -2.76
C GLU A 136 -6.58 -9.00 -3.51
N LEU A 137 -5.74 -8.54 -4.45
CA LEU A 137 -6.07 -7.40 -5.29
C LEU A 137 -7.34 -7.64 -6.10
N ALA A 138 -7.51 -8.82 -6.69
CA ALA A 138 -8.71 -9.17 -7.44
C ALA A 138 -9.97 -9.12 -6.56
N ALA A 139 -9.90 -9.64 -5.33
CA ALA A 139 -11.01 -9.57 -4.36
C ALA A 139 -11.33 -8.11 -3.95
N ILE A 140 -10.29 -7.31 -3.70
CA ILE A 140 -10.43 -5.88 -3.40
C ILE A 140 -11.11 -5.14 -4.57
N LYS A 141 -10.64 -5.38 -5.80
CA LYS A 141 -11.21 -4.78 -7.01
C LYS A 141 -12.67 -5.18 -7.22
N GLN A 142 -13.00 -6.45 -7.03
CA GLN A 142 -14.37 -6.93 -7.14
C GLN A 142 -15.28 -6.23 -6.13
N LYS A 143 -14.87 -6.14 -4.86
CA LYS A 143 -15.63 -5.45 -3.80
C LYS A 143 -15.80 -3.96 -4.11
N ALA A 144 -14.74 -3.30 -4.59
CA ALA A 144 -14.75 -1.89 -4.94
C ALA A 144 -15.34 -1.59 -6.34
N ARG A 145 -15.80 -2.61 -7.08
CA ARG A 145 -16.30 -2.51 -8.46
C ARG A 145 -15.29 -1.85 -9.43
N LEU A 146 -14.00 -2.15 -9.25
CA LEU A 146 -12.88 -1.66 -10.05
C LEU A 146 -12.53 -2.63 -11.19
N LYS A 147 -12.11 -2.08 -12.33
CA LYS A 147 -11.66 -2.82 -13.52
C LYS A 147 -10.20 -3.22 -13.45
#